data_AF-A0A2N0XE25-F1
#
_entry.id   AF-A0A2N0XE25-F1
#
_cell.length_a   1.000
_cell.length_b   1.000
_cell.length_c   1.000
_cell.angle_alpha   90.00
_cell.angle_beta   90.00
_cell.angle_gamma   90.00
#
_symmetry.space_group_name_H-M   'P 1'
#
loop_
_entity.id
_entity.type
_entity.pdbx_description
1 polymer ?
#
loop_
_entity_poly.entity_id
_entity_poly.type
_entity_poly.pdbx_seq_one_letter_code
_entity_poly.pdbx_strand_id
1 'polypeptide(L)'
;MINKIDSTSLFKYALDHIQEILKESDVDIEIKKLYDMNSLCFIEKSIDYVLYNKLSHLNNTYKIDLDIENKESKRVGSYTLYLDDNEEFIDEFFMIDSYN
;
A
#
# COMPACT_ATOMS: atom_id res chain seq x y z
N MET A 1 24.26 12.61 -6.64
CA MET A 1 23.35 13.21 -5.64
C MET A 1 22.17 12.28 -5.54
N ILE A 2 21.93 11.66 -4.38
CA ILE A 2 20.65 10.99 -4.15
C ILE A 2 19.65 12.13 -4.02
N ASN A 3 18.76 12.30 -5.00
CA ASN A 3 17.65 13.24 -4.86
C ASN A 3 16.92 12.87 -3.56
N LYS A 4 16.60 13.87 -2.75
CA LYS A 4 15.90 13.63 -1.50
C LYS A 4 14.53 13.05 -1.86
N ILE A 5 14.34 11.76 -1.64
CA ILE A 5 13.06 11.07 -1.84
C ILE A 5 12.03 11.81 -0.99
N ASP A 6 10.94 12.27 -1.61
CA ASP A 6 9.83 12.85 -0.87
C ASP A 6 8.94 11.71 -0.37
N SER A 7 9.30 11.17 0.80
CA SER A 7 8.53 10.09 1.43
C SER A 7 7.06 10.46 1.64
N THR A 8 6.76 11.76 1.81
CA THR A 8 5.39 12.24 2.05
C THR A 8 4.54 12.10 0.80
N SER A 9 5.08 12.45 -0.37
CA SER A 9 4.36 12.28 -1.64
C SER A 9 4.10 10.82 -1.96
N LEU A 10 5.09 9.96 -1.72
CA LEU A 10 4.98 8.51 -1.95
C LEU A 10 3.93 7.86 -1.06
N PHE A 11 3.90 8.17 0.25
CA PHE A 11 2.85 7.65 1.12
C PHE A 11 1.46 8.17 0.76
N LYS A 12 1.35 9.45 0.39
CA LYS A 12 0.09 10.01 -0.09
C LYS A 12 -0.40 9.28 -1.34
N TYR A 13 0.48 9.01 -2.28
CA TYR A 13 0.15 8.30 -3.50
C TYR A 13 -0.35 6.87 -3.21
N ALA A 14 0.33 6.14 -2.32
CA ALA A 14 -0.12 4.83 -1.87
C ALA A 14 -1.49 4.86 -1.18
N LEU A 15 -1.74 5.88 -0.33
CA LEU A 15 -3.01 6.06 0.36
C LEU A 15 -4.15 6.36 -0.61
N ASP A 16 -3.93 7.24 -1.58
CA ASP A 16 -4.93 7.61 -2.59
C ASP A 16 -5.33 6.37 -3.42
N HIS A 17 -4.36 5.55 -3.85
CA HIS A 17 -4.62 4.31 -4.59
C HIS A 17 -5.45 3.29 -3.81
N ILE A 18 -5.04 2.93 -2.59
CA ILE A 18 -5.80 1.95 -1.81
C ILE A 18 -7.21 2.45 -1.47
N GLN A 19 -7.40 3.76 -1.28
CA GLN A 19 -8.73 4.33 -1.06
C GLN A 19 -9.61 4.22 -2.30
N GLU A 20 -9.07 4.34 -3.52
CA GLU A 20 -9.85 4.12 -4.74
C GLU A 20 -10.26 2.65 -4.89
N ILE A 21 -9.35 1.70 -4.67
CA ILE A 21 -9.65 0.25 -4.66
C ILE A 21 -10.79 -0.06 -3.67
N LEU A 22 -10.74 0.55 -2.49
CA LEU A 22 -11.77 0.38 -1.46
C LEU A 22 -13.09 1.11 -1.78
N LYS A 23 -13.14 2.06 -2.72
CA LYS A 23 -14.39 2.69 -3.17
C LYS A 23 -15.14 1.90 -4.22
N GLU A 24 -14.44 1.11 -5.04
CA GLU A 24 -15.06 0.38 -6.14
C GLU A 24 -16.10 -0.63 -5.62
N SER A 25 -17.37 -0.43 -5.99
CA SER A 25 -18.55 -1.15 -5.47
C SER A 25 -18.54 -2.65 -5.76
N ASP A 26 -17.78 -3.05 -6.78
CA ASP A 26 -17.78 -4.42 -7.30
C ASP A 26 -16.63 -5.25 -6.73
N VAL A 27 -15.65 -4.61 -6.07
CA VAL A 27 -14.60 -5.32 -5.33
C VAL A 27 -15.15 -5.67 -3.96
N ASP A 28 -15.64 -6.90 -3.84
CA ASP A 28 -16.22 -7.51 -2.65
C ASP A 28 -15.11 -7.91 -1.65
N ILE A 29 -14.29 -6.92 -1.30
CA ILE A 29 -13.11 -7.08 -0.43
C ILE A 29 -13.59 -7.54 0.94
N GLU A 30 -13.04 -8.65 1.46
CA GLU A 30 -13.39 -9.19 2.79
C GLU A 30 -13.36 -8.11 3.89
N ILE A 31 -12.46 -7.13 3.77
CA ILE A 31 -12.35 -6.01 4.69
C ILE A 31 -13.64 -5.16 4.74
N LYS A 32 -14.39 -5.02 3.63
CA LYS A 32 -15.69 -4.32 3.59
C LYS A 32 -16.79 -5.09 4.27
N LYS A 33 -16.71 -6.43 4.23
CA LYS A 33 -17.68 -7.31 4.89
C LYS A 33 -17.45 -7.35 6.40
N LEU A 34 -16.18 -7.34 6.80
CA LEU A 34 -15.77 -7.53 8.19
C LEU A 34 -15.67 -6.23 8.96
N TYR A 35 -15.34 -5.12 8.30
CA TYR A 35 -15.08 -3.83 8.94
C TYR A 35 -15.84 -2.70 8.24
N ASP A 36 -16.36 -1.76 9.04
CA ASP A 36 -16.84 -0.47 8.54
C ASP A 36 -15.66 0.27 7.91
N MET A 37 -15.72 0.63 6.63
CA MET A 37 -14.62 1.32 5.93
C MET A 37 -14.19 2.61 6.65
N ASN A 38 -15.14 3.32 7.27
CA ASN A 38 -14.86 4.56 8.02
C ASN A 38 -14.15 4.29 9.36
N SER A 39 -13.95 3.01 9.70
CA SER A 39 -13.27 2.56 10.91
C SER A 39 -11.83 2.12 10.69
N LEU A 40 -11.37 2.08 9.43
CA LEU A 40 -10.01 1.69 9.12
C LEU A 40 -9.04 2.86 9.27
N CYS A 41 -7.85 2.55 9.76
CA CYS A 41 -6.72 3.45 9.83
C CYS A 41 -5.58 2.90 8.98
N PHE A 42 -4.97 3.75 8.15
CA PHE A 42 -3.83 3.40 7.31
C PHE A 42 -2.57 3.96 7.95
N ILE A 43 -1.61 3.08 8.23
CA ILE A 43 -0.38 3.40 8.95
C ILE A 43 0.79 3.35 7.96
N GLU A 44 1.48 4.47 7.79
CA GLU A 44 2.71 4.59 7.02
C GLU A 44 3.81 3.71 7.64
N LYS A 45 4.19 2.62 6.97
CA LYS A 45 5.10 1.62 7.54
C LYS A 45 6.54 1.82 7.07
N SER A 46 6.76 1.74 5.76
CA SER A 46 8.10 1.79 5.16
C SER A 46 8.07 2.23 3.70
N ILE A 47 9.18 2.82 3.27
CA ILE A 47 9.52 3.04 1.86
C ILE A 47 10.90 2.46 1.66
N ASP A 48 10.98 1.40 0.86
CA ASP A 48 12.22 0.75 0.48
C ASP A 48 12.52 1.06 -0.99
N TYR A 49 13.75 1.46 -1.28
CA TYR A 49 14.20 1.58 -2.67
C TYR A 49 15.00 0.33 -3.05
N VAL A 50 14.46 -0.46 -3.97
CA VAL A 50 15.02 -1.75 -4.40
C VAL A 50 15.94 -1.53 -5.58
N LEU A 51 17.25 -1.44 -5.30
CA LEU A 51 18.29 -1.42 -6.31
C LEU A 51 18.53 -2.85 -6.82
N TYR A 52 18.20 -3.07 -8.11
CA TYR A 52 18.38 -4.35 -8.81
C TYR A 52 17.60 -5.54 -8.22
N ASN A 53 16.59 -5.98 -8.95
CA ASN A 53 15.78 -7.16 -8.68
C ASN A 53 16.01 -8.21 -9.79
N LYS A 54 16.11 -9.49 -9.42
CA LYS A 54 16.19 -10.57 -10.42
C LYS A 54 14.94 -10.61 -11.31
N LEU A 55 13.82 -10.12 -10.81
CA LEU A 55 12.61 -9.88 -11.58
C LEU A 55 12.77 -8.55 -12.33
N SER A 56 12.97 -8.62 -13.65
CA SER A 56 13.34 -7.46 -14.48
C SER A 56 12.33 -6.32 -14.46
N HIS A 57 11.07 -6.59 -14.13
CA HIS A 57 9.98 -5.62 -14.06
C HIS A 57 9.90 -4.87 -12.71
N LEU A 58 10.65 -5.29 -11.68
CA LEU A 58 10.74 -4.62 -10.37
C LEU A 58 12.16 -4.08 -10.11
N ASN A 59 12.87 -3.75 -11.18
CA ASN A 59 14.20 -3.16 -11.10
C ASN A 59 14.11 -1.69 -10.74
N ASN A 60 14.88 -1.26 -9.73
CA ASN A 60 14.99 0.14 -9.33
C ASN A 60 13.60 0.72 -9.02
N THR A 61 13.02 0.19 -7.96
CA THR A 61 11.60 0.38 -7.66
C THR A 61 11.46 0.87 -6.21
N TYR A 62 10.56 1.81 -5.99
CA TYR A 62 10.07 2.14 -4.65
C TYR A 62 9.00 1.13 -4.25
N LYS A 63 9.22 0.46 -3.12
CA LYS A 63 8.24 -0.38 -2.43
C LYS A 63 7.71 0.40 -1.23
N ILE A 64 6.43 0.72 -1.26
CA ILE A 64 5.76 1.52 -0.24
C ILE A 64 4.79 0.60 0.50
N ASP A 65 4.98 0.43 1.80
CA ASP A 65 4.11 -0.41 2.63
C ASP A 65 3.23 0.45 3.55
N LEU A 66 1.95 0.10 3.59
CA LEU A 66 0.97 0.57 4.56
C LEU A 66 0.45 -0.62 5.37
N ASP A 67 0.39 -0.47 6.69
CA ASP A 67 -0.42 -1.37 7.51
C ASP A 67 -1.85 -0.81 7.62
N ILE A 68 -2.82 -1.70 7.72
CA ILE A 68 -4.23 -1.34 7.87
C ILE A 68 -4.68 -1.85 9.22
N GLU A 69 -5.21 -0.96 10.03
CA GLU A 69 -5.68 -1.24 11.38
C GLU A 69 -7.18 -0.95 11.51
N ASN A 70 -7.84 -1.65 12.43
CA ASN A 70 -9.18 -1.30 12.87
C ASN A 70 -9.16 -0.21 13.96
N LYS A 71 -10.34 0.24 14.39
CA LYS A 71 -10.53 1.18 15.53
C LYS A 71 -9.87 0.76 16.85
N GLU A 72 -9.53 -0.52 17.02
CA GLU A 72 -8.89 -1.07 18.22
C GLU A 72 -7.36 -1.11 18.08
N SER A 73 -6.79 -0.48 17.04
CA SER A 73 -5.36 -0.54 16.69
C SER A 73 -4.86 -1.96 16.47
N LYS A 74 -5.74 -2.83 15.98
CA LYS A 74 -5.41 -4.20 15.59
C LYS A 74 -5.17 -4.21 14.09
N ARG A 75 -4.01 -4.70 13.66
CA ARG A 75 -3.70 -4.91 12.24
C ARG A 75 -4.69 -5.89 11.63
N VAL A 76 -5.33 -5.50 10.54
CA VAL A 76 -6.32 -6.31 9.79
C VAL A 76 -5.85 -6.60 8.36
N GLY A 77 -4.75 -5.98 7.94
CA GLY A 77 -4.17 -6.22 6.63
C GLY A 77 -3.00 -5.30 6.35
N SER A 78 -2.54 -5.35 5.12
CA SER A 78 -1.52 -4.46 4.59
C SER A 78 -1.72 -4.22 3.11
N TYR A 79 -1.20 -3.09 2.67
CA TYR A 79 -1.13 -2.70 1.28
C TYR A 79 0.34 -2.40 0.92
N THR A 80 0.80 -2.94 -0.19
CA THR A 80 2.13 -2.66 -0.74
C THR A 80 1.97 -2.12 -2.15
N LEU A 81 2.57 -0.97 -2.44
CA LEU A 81 2.60 -0.36 -3.77
C LEU A 81 4.04 -0.34 -4.30
N TYR A 82 4.22 -0.73 -5.56
CA TYR A 82 5.48 -0.67 -6.28
C TYR A 82 5.44 0.42 -7.35
N LEU A 83 6.41 1.34 -7.31
CA LEU A 83 6.59 2.40 -8.29
C LEU A 83 7.98 2.36 -8.93
N ASP A 84 8.10 2.70 -10.21
CA ASP A 84 9.41 2.80 -10.87
C ASP A 84 10.22 4.03 -10.40
N ASP A 85 11.42 4.20 -10.96
CA ASP A 85 12.29 5.36 -10.69
C ASP A 85 11.66 6.73 -11.00
N ASN A 86 10.61 6.75 -11.82
CA ASN A 86 9.86 7.94 -12.21
C ASN A 86 8.57 8.11 -11.38
N GLU A 87 8.39 7.31 -10.33
CA GLU A 87 7.18 7.26 -9.49
C GLU A 87 5.92 6.78 -10.25
N GLU A 88 6.09 6.05 -11.36
CA GLU A 88 5.00 5.46 -12.13
C GLU A 88 4.60 4.09 -11.57
N PHE A 89 3.30 3.76 -11.61
CA PHE A 89 2.75 2.50 -11.11
C PHE A 89 3.37 1.28 -11.82
N ILE A 90 3.82 0.29 -11.04
CA ILE A 90 4.24 -1.03 -11.53
C ILE A 90 3.25 -2.12 -11.12
N ASP A 91 3.01 -2.25 -9.82
CA ASP A 91 2.21 -3.34 -9.24
C ASP A 91 1.76 -3.00 -7.83
N GLU A 92 0.78 -3.73 -7.32
CA GLU A 92 0.26 -3.57 -5.97
C GLU A 92 -0.19 -4.89 -5.35
N PHE A 93 -0.08 -4.97 -4.03
CA PHE A 93 -0.53 -6.12 -3.26
C PHE A 93 -1.37 -5.65 -2.10
N PHE A 94 -2.60 -6.13 -2.06
CA PHE A 94 -3.50 -5.94 -0.94
C PHE A 94 -3.72 -7.27 -0.24
N MET A 95 -3.34 -7.34 1.04
CA MET A 95 -3.45 -8.54 1.86
C MET A 95 -4.31 -8.27 3.08
N ILE A 96 -5.21 -9.19 3.39
CA ILE A 96 -6.02 -9.17 4.60
C ILE A 96 -5.48 -10.24 5.54
N ASP A 97 -5.29 -9.87 6.80
CA ASP A 97 -4.93 -10.83 7.83
C ASP A 97 -6.19 -11.63 8.17
N SER A 98 -6.23 -12.92 7.79
CA SER A 98 -7.34 -13.80 8.13
C SER A 98 -7.36 -14.06 9.63
N TYR A 99 -8.43 -13.66 10.32
CA TYR A 99 -8.68 -14.10 11.69
C TYR A 99 -9.31 -15.50 11.67
N ASN A 100 -8.60 -16.47 12.26
CA ASN A 100 -9.23 -17.66 12.85
C ASN A 100 -9.87 -17.29 14.19
#